data_AF-A0A3D5AYP7-F1
#
_entry.id   AF-A0A3D5AYP7-F1
#
_cell.length_a   1.000
_cell.length_b   1.000
_cell.length_c   1.000
_cell.angle_alpha   90.00
_cell.angle_beta   90.00
_cell.angle_gamma   90.00
#
_symmetry.space_group_name_H-M   'P 1'
#
loop_
_entity.id
_entity.type
_entity.pdbx_description
1 polymer ?
#
loop_
_entity_poly.entity_id
_entity_poly.type
_entity_poly.pdbx_seq_one_letter_code
_entity_poly.pdbx_strand_id
1 'polypeptide(L)' 'ERNHLRLWLAPVTLAGQNVWVGQISRDIGVRFSSKTFVTHKIDPIVDEARLYISLDIAAAQSLRAVG' A
#
# COMPACT_ATOMS: atom_id res chain seq x y z
N GLU A 1 -0.02 -14.04 3.53
CA GLU A 1 -0.46 -12.63 3.35
C GLU A 1 0.52 -11.92 2.45
N ARG A 2 0.05 -10.98 1.62
CA ARG A 2 0.91 -10.28 0.67
C ARG A 2 0.48 -8.82 0.57
N ASN A 3 1.45 -7.92 0.71
CA ASN A 3 1.24 -6.49 0.45
C ASN A 3 1.45 -6.20 -1.04
N HIS A 4 0.59 -5.39 -1.62
CA HIS A 4 0.72 -4.87 -2.98
C HIS A 4 0.77 -3.36 -2.92
N LEU A 5 1.92 -2.79 -3.30
CA LEU A 5 2.15 -1.35 -3.41
C LEU A 5 2.13 -0.94 -4.87
N ARG A 6 1.39 0.13 -5.18
CA ARG A 6 1.37 0.77 -6.50
C ARG A 6 1.74 2.24 -6.32
N LEU A 7 2.61 2.76 -7.18
CA LEU A 7 3.11 4.13 -7.13
C LEU A 7 3.00 4.78 -8.50
N TRP A 8 2.66 6.07 -8.52
CA TRP A 8 2.62 6.89 -9.72
C TRP A 8 3.18 8.29 -9.41
N LEU A 9 3.91 8.84 -10.39
CA LEU A 9 4.34 10.23 -10.33
C LEU A 9 3.14 11.12 -10.60
N ALA A 10 2.79 11.98 -9.66
CA ALA A 10 1.69 12.92 -9.83
C ALA A 10 2.13 14.07 -10.75
N PRO A 11 1.20 14.67 -11.51
CA PRO A 11 1.50 15.82 -12.38
C PRO A 11 1.59 17.14 -11.58
N VAL A 12 2.18 17.08 -10.39
CA VAL A 12 2.35 18.22 -9.48
C VAL A 12 3.71 18.15 -8.82
N THR A 13 4.20 19.31 -8.39
CA THR A 13 5.40 19.40 -7.56
C THR A 13 5.06 20.10 -6.25
N LEU A 14 5.79 19.77 -5.20
CA LEU A 14 5.71 20.46 -3.90
C LEU A 14 7.10 20.98 -3.55
N ALA A 15 7.23 22.29 -3.40
CA ALA A 15 8.52 22.96 -3.16
C ALA A 15 9.61 22.56 -4.18
N GLY A 16 9.23 22.43 -5.46
CA GLY A 16 10.13 22.04 -6.55
C GLY A 16 10.49 20.54 -6.59
N GLN A 17 9.92 19.72 -5.71
CA GLN A 17 10.15 18.28 -5.69
C GLN A 17 8.97 17.50 -6.30
N ASN A 18 9.31 16.42 -7.01
CA ASN A 18 8.36 15.48 -7.58
C ASN A 18 7.52 14.81 -6.49
N VAL A 19 6.20 14.76 -6.69
CA VAL A 19 5.27 14.11 -5.75
C VAL A 19 4.91 12.73 -6.28
N TRP A 20 5.15 11.70 -5.46
CA TRP A 20 4.68 10.33 -5.72
C TRP A 20 3.43 10.06 -4.92
N VAL A 21 2.42 9.50 -5.57
CA VAL A 21 1.19 9.05 -4.92
C VAL A 21 1.14 7.53 -5.04
N GLY A 22 0.63 6.87 -4.00
CA GLY A 22 0.56 5.43 -3.96
C GLY A 22 -0.70 4.88 -3.32
N GLN A 23 -0.96 3.61 -3.61
CA GLN A 23 -1.99 2.80 -2.98
C GLN A 23 -1.36 1.50 -2.48
N ILE A 24 -1.76 1.08 -1.29
CA ILE A 24 -1.38 -0.19 -0.70
C ILE A 24 -2.63 -1.02 -0.38
N SER A 25 -2.55 -2.31 -0.67
CA SER A 25 -3.58 -3.31 -0.32
C SER A 25 -2.91 -4.55 0.24
N ARG A 26 -3.58 -5.23 1.17
CA ARG A 26 -3.11 -6.48 1.78
C ARG A 26 -4.07 -7.62 1.46
N ASP A 27 -3.53 -8.76 1.04
CA ASP A 27 -4.28 -10.00 0.93
C ASP A 27 -4.28 -10.75 2.28
N ILE A 28 -5.46 -10.90 2.90
CA ILE A 28 -5.67 -11.54 4.22
C ILE A 28 -6.18 -12.98 4.13
N GLY A 29 -5.96 -13.63 2.99
CA GLY A 29 -6.31 -15.03 2.77
C GLY A 29 -7.15 -15.22 1.51
N VAL A 30 -8.01 -16.25 1.55
CA VAL A 30 -8.78 -16.67 0.38
C VAL A 30 -10.27 -16.76 0.70
N ARG A 31 -11.10 -16.45 -0.29
CA ARG A 31 -12.55 -16.57 -0.26
C ARG A 31 -13.00 -17.48 -1.40
N PHE A 32 -14.03 -18.29 -1.14
CA PHE A 32 -14.65 -19.09 -2.19
C PHE A 32 -15.49 -18.22 -3.13
N SER A 33 -15.32 -18.44 -4.43
CA SER A 33 -15.98 -17.69 -5.49
C SER A 33 -16.50 -18.66 -6.55
N SER A 34 -17.71 -18.43 -7.06
CA SER A 34 -18.28 -19.25 -8.15
C SER A 34 -17.55 -19.08 -9.48
N LYS A 35 -16.71 -18.05 -9.63
CA LYS A 35 -15.97 -17.77 -10.87
C LYS A 35 -14.61 -18.48 -10.94
N THR A 36 -13.90 -18.58 -9.82
CA THR A 36 -12.52 -19.10 -9.79
C THR A 36 -12.29 -20.16 -8.72
N PHE A 37 -13.36 -20.62 -8.05
CA PHE A 37 -13.36 -21.46 -6.85
C PHE A 37 -12.68 -20.83 -5.63
N VAL A 38 -11.50 -20.26 -5.79
CA VAL A 38 -10.72 -19.56 -4.76
C VAL A 38 -10.32 -18.19 -5.32
N THR A 39 -10.46 -17.13 -4.51
CA THR A 39 -9.96 -15.78 -4.82
C THR A 39 -9.32 -15.17 -3.60
N HIS A 40 -8.31 -14.30 -3.78
CA HIS A 40 -7.70 -13.59 -2.66
C HIS A 40 -8.69 -12.62 -2.03
N LYS A 41 -8.74 -12.60 -0.70
CA LYS A 41 -9.51 -11.63 0.08
C LYS A 41 -8.61 -10.43 0.38
N ILE A 42 -8.97 -9.26 -0.12
CA ILE A 42 -8.32 -8.01 0.23
C ILE A 42 -8.87 -7.53 1.58
N ASP A 43 -7.97 -7.04 2.44
CA ASP A 43 -8.32 -6.43 3.72
C ASP A 43 -9.15 -5.16 3.52
N PRO A 44 -10.34 -5.02 4.14
CA PRO A 44 -11.08 -3.76 4.11
C PRO A 44 -10.43 -2.65 4.95
N ILE A 45 -9.52 -2.96 5.89
CA ILE A 45 -8.89 -1.99 6.79
C ILE A 45 -7.66 -1.38 6.10
N VAL A 46 -7.90 -0.49 5.14
CA VAL A 46 -6.85 0.15 4.33
C VAL A 46 -5.88 1.03 5.15
N ASP A 47 -6.35 1.62 6.25
CA ASP A 47 -5.52 2.44 7.13
C ASP A 47 -4.44 1.63 7.85
N GLU A 48 -4.74 0.39 8.19
CA GLU A 48 -3.75 -0.52 8.78
C GLU A 48 -2.65 -0.83 7.76
N ALA A 49 -3.02 -1.14 6.51
CA ALA A 49 -2.05 -1.34 5.44
C ALA A 49 -1.17 -0.10 5.19
N ARG A 50 -1.72 1.11 5.30
CA ARG A 50 -0.96 2.38 5.24
C ARG A 50 0.04 2.52 6.39
N LEU A 51 -0.32 2.07 7.59
CA LEU A 51 0.59 2.09 8.74
C LEU A 51 1.78 1.15 8.52
N TYR A 52 1.54 -0.05 7.99
CA TYR A 52 2.62 -1.02 7.74
C TYR A 52 3.70 -0.49 6.80
N ILE A 53 3.34 0.17 5.70
CA ILE A 53 4.35 0.74 4.81
C ILE A 53 5.15 1.87 5.49
N SER A 54 4.51 2.64 6.37
CA SER A 54 5.20 3.69 7.14
C SER A 54 6.22 3.07 8.10
N LEU A 55 5.86 1.97 8.76
CA LEU A 55 6.74 1.20 9.65
C LEU A 55 7.89 0.54 8.88
N ASP A 56 7.61 -0.09 7.74
CA ASP A 56 8.64 -0.76 6.92
C ASP A 56 9.69 0.23 6.40
N ILE A 57 9.27 1.40 5.91
CA ILE A 57 10.18 2.45 5.42
C ILE A 57 10.97 3.07 6.57
N ALA A 58 10.33 3.28 7.73
CA ALA A 58 11.01 3.73 8.95
C ALA A 58 12.09 2.73 9.40
N ALA A 59 11.76 1.45 9.43
CA ALA A 59 12.69 0.37 9.77
C ALA A 59 13.85 0.27 8.78
N ALA A 60 13.59 0.51 7.49
CA ALA A 60 14.61 0.58 6.45
C ALA A 60 15.50 1.84 6.53
N GLN A 61 15.26 2.74 7.51
CA GLN A 61 15.97 4.00 7.71
C GLN A 61 15.99 4.92 6.48
N SER A 62 15.03 4.74 5.56
CA SER A 62 14.89 5.57 4.36
C SER A 62 13.88 6.71 4.55
N LEU A 63 13.32 6.83 5.76
CA LEU A 63 12.29 7.79 6.10
C LEU A 63 12.87 9.07 6.71
N ARG A 64 12.57 10.22 6.09
CA ARG A 64 12.93 11.54 6.64
C ARG A 64 11.86 12.12 7.57
N ALA A 65 10.57 11.90 7.30
CA ALA A 65 9.43 12.35 8.09
C ALA A 65 8.15 11.55 7.74
N VAL A 66 7.20 11.45 8.68
CA VAL A 66 5.83 10.90 8.51
C VAL A 66 4.83 11.84 9.17
N GLY A 67 3.66 12.03 8.54
CA GLY A 67 2.56 12.88 9.00
C GLY A 67 1.23 12.43 8.43
#